data_AF-U2F5X8-F1
#
_entry.id   AF-U2F5X8-F1
#
_cell.length_a   1.000
_cell.length_b   1.000
_cell.length_c   1.000
_cell.angle_alpha   90.00
_cell.angle_beta   90.00
_cell.angle_gamma   90.00
#
_symmetry.space_group_name_H-M   'P 1'
#
loop_
_entity.id
_entity.type
_entity.pdbx_description
1 polymer ?
#
loop_
_entity_poly.entity_id
_entity_poly.type
_entity_poly.pdbx_seq_one_letter_code
_entity_poly.pdbx_strand_id
1 'polypeptide(L)'
;MSVLVIGADEITPIKAVLHDLGAEKIEHWDARNENRVNRKPIPQDTECVVMLTSFLNHNTMKTIKTQAKKRNIPIVCAKRSVSCVFCEYCKVFGLDKEFGCKE
;
A
#
# COMPACT_ATOMS: atom_id res chain seq x y z
N MET A 1 -4.82 -6.72 11.38
CA MET A 1 -5.17 -6.29 9.99
C MET A 1 -4.07 -6.67 9.00
N SER A 2 -4.44 -7.07 7.77
CA SER A 2 -3.48 -7.42 6.70
C SER A 2 -3.34 -6.34 5.62
N VAL A 3 -2.13 -5.83 5.43
CA VAL A 3 -1.81 -4.75 4.48
C VAL A 3 -0.82 -5.26 3.43
N LEU A 4 -1.13 -5.02 2.15
CA LEU A 4 -0.24 -5.29 1.03
C LEU A 4 0.36 -3.97 0.53
N VAL A 5 1.68 -3.84 0.61
CA VAL A 5 2.42 -2.69 0.08
C VAL A 5 3.08 -3.08 -1.24
N ILE A 6 2.83 -2.30 -2.28
CA ILE A 6 3.33 -2.56 -3.63
C ILE A 6 4.20 -1.38 -4.10
N GLY A 7 5.42 -1.69 -4.52
CA GLY A 7 6.44 -0.70 -4.89
C GLY A 7 7.42 -0.44 -3.75
N ALA A 8 8.32 0.52 -4.00
CA ALA A 8 9.55 0.80 -3.23
C ALA A 8 10.49 -0.41 -3.07
N ASP A 9 11.78 -0.09 -3.00
CA ASP A 9 12.82 -1.08 -2.73
C ASP A 9 12.86 -1.41 -1.22
N GLU A 10 12.71 -0.38 -0.38
CA GLU A 10 12.65 -0.51 1.07
C GLU A 10 11.33 0.01 1.63
N ILE A 11 10.64 -0.85 2.39
CA ILE A 11 9.43 -0.47 3.11
C ILE A 11 9.55 -0.66 4.62
N THR A 12 10.75 -0.92 5.13
CA THR A 12 11.03 -1.11 6.56
C THR A 12 10.39 -0.02 7.44
N PRO A 13 10.57 1.29 7.16
CA PRO A 13 9.92 2.32 7.98
C PRO A 13 8.38 2.32 7.84
N ILE A 14 7.86 1.99 6.65
CA ILE A 14 6.41 1.87 6.41
C ILE A 14 5.85 0.68 7.19
N LYS A 15 6.54 -0.47 7.19
CA LYS A 15 6.14 -1.66 7.94
C LYS A 15 6.06 -1.36 9.42
N ALA A 16 7.09 -0.74 9.99
CA ALA A 16 7.12 -0.40 11.41
C ALA A 16 5.92 0.48 11.80
N VAL A 17 5.64 1.50 11.00
CA VAL A 17 4.51 2.40 11.23
C VAL A 17 3.16 1.71 11.04
N LEU A 18 2.98 0.92 9.98
CA LEU A 18 1.75 0.15 9.78
C LEU A 18 1.53 -0.85 10.92
N HIS A 19 2.60 -1.45 11.43
CA HIS A 19 2.54 -2.38 12.55
C HIS A 19 2.12 -1.66 13.84
N ASP A 20 2.64 -0.46 14.10
CA ASP A 20 2.19 0.41 15.21
C ASP A 20 0.71 0.81 15.09
N LEU A 21 0.22 0.97 13.86
CA LEU A 21 -1.19 1.24 13.58
C LEU A 21 -2.11 0.02 13.76
N GLY A 22 -1.59 -1.18 14.01
CA GLY A 22 -2.37 -2.42 14.17
C GLY A 22 -2.37 -3.35 12.94
N ALA A 23 -1.48 -3.13 11.97
CA ALA A 23 -1.25 -4.08 10.89
C ALA A 23 -0.36 -5.25 11.38
N GLU A 24 -0.94 -6.43 11.49
CA GLU A 24 -0.23 -7.63 11.94
C GLU A 24 0.49 -8.34 10.78
N LYS A 25 -0.12 -8.31 9.59
CA LYS A 25 0.44 -8.93 8.38
C LYS A 25 0.74 -7.85 7.37
N ILE A 26 2.01 -7.61 7.08
CA ILE A 26 2.42 -6.62 6.08
C ILE A 26 3.22 -7.31 4.98
N GLU A 27 2.57 -7.48 3.84
CA GLU A 27 3.20 -8.08 2.67
C GLU A 27 3.78 -6.99 1.77
N HIS A 28 4.97 -7.25 1.21
CA HIS A 28 5.68 -6.31 0.34
C HIS A 28 5.93 -6.95 -1.01
N TRP A 29 5.52 -6.27 -2.08
CA TRP A 29 5.88 -6.62 -3.43
C TRP A 29 6.77 -5.54 -4.02
N ASP A 30 8.05 -5.85 -4.22
CA ASP A 30 8.94 -5.03 -5.00
C ASP A 30 8.39 -4.99 -6.44
N ALA A 31 7.88 -3.85 -6.88
CA ALA A 31 7.27 -3.71 -8.19
C ALA A 31 8.30 -3.73 -9.34
N ARG A 32 9.52 -4.18 -9.06
CA ARG A 32 10.65 -4.29 -9.98
C ARG A 32 10.37 -5.28 -11.11
N ASN A 33 9.60 -6.33 -10.81
CA ASN A 33 9.14 -7.30 -11.79
C ASN A 33 7.62 -7.20 -12.01
N GLU A 34 7.22 -6.29 -12.90
CA GLU A 34 5.82 -6.07 -13.27
C GLU A 34 5.10 -7.37 -13.68
N ASN A 35 5.79 -8.29 -14.35
CA ASN A 35 5.22 -9.55 -14.81
C ASN A 35 4.91 -10.49 -13.63
N ARG A 36 5.68 -10.43 -12.54
CA ARG A 36 5.40 -11.16 -11.29
C ARG A 36 4.24 -10.53 -10.55
N VAL A 37 4.21 -9.20 -10.44
CA VAL A 37 3.14 -8.47 -9.74
C VAL A 37 1.79 -8.61 -10.44
N ASN A 38 1.75 -8.51 -11.77
CA ASN A 38 0.51 -8.68 -12.53
C ASN A 38 -0.01 -10.13 -12.53
N ARG A 39 0.88 -11.12 -12.42
CA ARG A 39 0.49 -12.54 -12.33
C ARG A 39 0.17 -13.00 -10.91
N LYS A 40 0.70 -12.34 -9.88
CA LYS A 40 0.35 -12.64 -8.49
C LYS A 40 -1.03 -12.06 -8.17
N PRO A 41 -2.03 -12.89 -7.82
CA PRO A 41 -3.27 -12.37 -7.28
C PRO A 41 -3.02 -11.76 -5.90
N ILE A 42 -3.76 -10.70 -5.58
CA ILE A 42 -3.77 -10.12 -4.23
C ILE A 42 -4.17 -11.23 -3.24
N PRO A 43 -3.42 -11.43 -2.14
CA PRO A 43 -3.76 -12.44 -1.13
C PRO A 43 -5.21 -12.27 -0.65
N GLN A 44 -5.91 -13.38 -0.40
CA GLN A 44 -7.29 -13.32 0.11
C GLN A 44 -7.38 -12.68 1.51
N ASP A 45 -6.34 -12.85 2.32
CA ASP A 45 -6.23 -12.22 3.63
C ASP A 45 -6.04 -10.70 3.57
N THR A 46 -5.71 -10.11 2.42
CA THR A 46 -5.41 -8.68 2.32
C THR A 46 -6.65 -7.83 2.47
N GLU A 47 -6.66 -6.97 3.49
CA GLU A 47 -7.73 -6.02 3.78
C GLU A 47 -7.46 -4.64 3.20
N CYS A 48 -6.19 -4.28 3.01
CA CYS A 48 -5.78 -3.00 2.44
C CYS A 48 -4.64 -3.14 1.45
N VAL A 49 -4.66 -2.36 0.37
CA VAL A 49 -3.53 -2.25 -0.56
C VAL A 49 -2.94 -0.85 -0.55
N VAL A 50 -1.67 -0.72 -0.22
CA VAL A 50 -0.88 0.52 -0.32
C VAL A 50 -0.06 0.48 -1.60
N MET A 51 -0.26 1.45 -2.47
CA MET A 51 0.41 1.56 -3.76
C MET A 51 1.33 2.78 -3.79
N LEU A 52 2.62 2.53 -4.01
CA LEU A 52 3.62 3.58 -4.14
C LEU A 52 3.76 3.99 -5.60
N THR A 53 3.03 5.05 -5.96
CA THR A 53 2.91 5.51 -7.36
C THR A 53 4.26 5.91 -7.98
N SER A 54 5.22 6.39 -7.18
CA SER A 54 6.58 6.72 -7.65
C SER A 54 7.41 5.53 -8.13
N PHE A 55 7.02 4.30 -7.80
CA PHE A 55 7.76 3.09 -8.16
C PHE A 55 6.96 2.14 -9.06
N LEU A 56 5.72 2.50 -9.39
CA LEU A 56 4.81 1.67 -10.16
C LEU A 56 4.60 2.26 -11.55
N ASN A 57 4.67 1.41 -12.57
CA ASN A 57 4.24 1.78 -13.92
C ASN A 57 2.72 1.89 -14.00
N HIS A 58 2.22 2.70 -14.94
CA HIS A 58 0.78 2.89 -15.17
C HIS A 58 0.02 1.58 -15.40
N ASN A 59 0.63 0.61 -16.09
CA ASN A 59 0.03 -0.70 -16.32
C ASN A 59 -0.17 -1.48 -15.01
N THR A 60 0.88 -1.62 -14.20
CA THR A 60 0.81 -2.29 -12.89
C THR A 60 -0.22 -1.62 -12.00
N MET A 61 -0.24 -0.28 -11.98
CA MET A 61 -1.24 0.45 -11.20
C MET A 61 -2.68 0.09 -11.60
N LYS A 62 -2.95 0.07 -12.91
CA LYS A 62 -4.27 -0.25 -13.45
C LYS A 62 -4.69 -1.69 -13.12
N THR A 63 -3.77 -2.65 -13.25
CA THR A 63 -4.04 -4.06 -12.92
C THR A 63 -4.39 -4.23 -11.46
N ILE A 64 -3.54 -3.74 -10.56
CA ILE A 64 -3.78 -3.83 -9.11
C ILE A 64 -5.07 -3.11 -8.72
N LYS A 65 -5.30 -1.89 -9.24
CA LYS A 65 -6.52 -1.14 -8.96
C LYS A 65 -7.77 -1.90 -9.40
N THR A 66 -7.71 -2.59 -10.53
CA THR A 66 -8.79 -3.45 -11.02
C THR A 66 -8.99 -4.68 -10.12
N GLN A 67 -7.90 -5.33 -9.70
CA GLN A 67 -7.94 -6.49 -8.79
C GLN A 67 -8.54 -6.13 -7.43
N ALA A 68 -8.09 -5.01 -6.85
CA ALA A 68 -8.61 -4.51 -5.59
C ALA A 68 -10.07 -4.06 -5.70
N LYS A 69 -10.45 -3.36 -6.77
CA LYS A 69 -11.86 -3.01 -7.03
C LYS A 69 -12.76 -4.23 -7.18
N LYS A 70 -12.28 -5.29 -7.86
CA LYS A 70 -13.01 -6.57 -7.96
C LYS A 70 -13.25 -7.23 -6.60
N ARG A 71 -12.32 -7.04 -5.65
CA ARG A 71 -12.39 -7.57 -4.28
C ARG A 71 -13.02 -6.61 -3.27
N ASN A 72 -13.42 -5.40 -3.69
CA ASN A 72 -13.94 -4.36 -2.82
C ASN A 72 -13.00 -3.96 -1.66
N ILE A 73 -11.68 -4.10 -1.87
CA ILE A 73 -10.70 -3.71 -0.85
C ILE A 73 -10.26 -2.24 -1.05
N PRO A 74 -10.10 -1.47 0.03
CA PRO A 74 -9.58 -0.12 -0.03
C PRO A 74 -8.14 -0.07 -0.58
N ILE A 75 -7.89 0.96 -1.37
CA ILE A 75 -6.58 1.21 -1.98
C ILE A 75 -6.09 2.58 -1.53
N VAL A 76 -4.90 2.60 -0.96
CA VAL A 76 -4.19 3.80 -0.50
C VAL A 76 -3.12 4.11 -1.53
N CYS A 77 -3.23 5.24 -2.22
CA CYS A 77 -2.24 5.67 -3.20
C CYS A 77 -1.34 6.73 -2.55
N ALA A 78 -0.05 6.42 -2.42
CA ALA A 78 0.91 7.34 -1.82
C ALA A 78 2.11 7.60 -2.74
N LYS A 79 2.81 8.70 -2.47
CA LYS A 79 4.10 9.01 -3.09
C LYS A 79 5.24 8.29 -2.37
N ARG A 80 6.49 8.56 -2.75
CA ARG A 80 7.71 7.94 -2.21
C ARG A 80 7.88 8.04 -0.69
N SER A 81 7.24 8.99 -0.01
CA SER A 81 7.48 9.26 1.42
C SER A 81 6.60 8.44 2.37
N VAL A 82 7.19 7.91 3.44
CA VAL A 82 6.52 7.17 4.52
C VAL A 82 5.40 7.99 5.17
N SER A 83 5.64 9.28 5.43
CA SER A 83 4.64 10.18 6.02
C SER A 83 3.39 10.33 5.14
N CYS A 84 3.57 10.34 3.81
CA CYS A 84 2.46 10.41 2.86
C CYS A 84 1.65 9.12 2.86
N VAL A 85 2.32 7.96 2.93
CA VAL A 85 1.65 6.66 3.10
C VAL A 85 0.83 6.63 4.37
N PHE A 86 1.42 7.06 5.49
CA PHE A 86 0.75 7.09 6.78
C PHE A 86 -0.49 7.99 6.75
N CYS A 87 -0.36 9.22 6.24
CA CYS A 87 -1.45 10.18 6.18
C CYS A 87 -2.61 9.67 5.34
N GLU A 88 -2.34 9.15 4.14
CA GLU A 88 -3.36 8.59 3.26
C GLU A 88 -4.01 7.33 3.87
N TYR A 89 -3.22 6.48 4.54
CA TYR A 89 -3.74 5.32 5.25
C TYR A 89 -4.68 5.74 6.40
N CYS A 90 -4.26 6.70 7.23
CA CYS A 90 -5.11 7.29 8.28
C CYS A 90 -6.44 7.79 7.72
N LYS A 91 -6.42 8.54 6.61
CA LYS A 91 -7.63 9.08 5.98
C LYS A 91 -8.59 7.98 5.51
N VAL A 92 -8.05 6.90 4.93
CA VAL A 92 -8.86 5.79 4.42
C VAL A 92 -9.47 4.96 5.55
N PHE A 93 -8.74 4.78 6.67
CA PHE A 93 -9.21 4.01 7.82
C PHE A 93 -9.88 4.84 8.91
N GLY A 94 -9.98 6.16 8.74
CA GLY A 94 -10.58 7.06 9.73
C GLY A 94 -9.82 7.09 11.06
N LEU A 95 -8.52 6.81 11.04
CA LEU A 95 -7.68 6.89 12.22
C LEU A 95 -7.38 8.38 12.48
N ASP A 96 -8.00 8.95 13.50
CA ASP A 96 -7.77 10.32 13.97
C ASP A 96 -6.38 10.39 14.65
N LYS A 97 -5.32 10.31 13.84
CA LYS A 97 -3.95 10.60 14.26
C LYS A 97 -3.40 11.66 13.32
N GLU A 98 -3.29 12.88 13.84
CA GLU A 98 -2.55 13.99 13.23
C GLU A 98 -1.08 13.58 13.04
N PHE A 99 -0.72 13.14 11.84
CA PHE A 99 0.66 13.31 11.39
C PHE A 99 0.71 14.63 10.66
N GLY A 100 1.21 15.65 11.36
CA GLY A 100 1.52 16.95 10.78
C GLY A 100 2.58 16.81 9.69
N CYS A 101 2.14 16.52 8.47
CA CYS A 101 2.97 16.67 7.29
C CYS A 101 2.97 18.18 6.98
N LYS A 102 3.87 18.93 7.63
CA LYS A 102 4.19 20.28 7.16
C LYS A 102 4.83 20.13 5.78
N GLU A 103 4.18 20.74 4.79
CA GLU A 103 4.68 20.90 3.41
C GLU A 103 6.04 21.60 3.37
#